data_AF-A0A561CYQ9-F1
#
_entry.id   AF-A0A561CYQ9-F1
#
_cell.length_a   1.000
_cell.length_b   1.000
_cell.length_c   1.000
_cell.angle_alpha   90.00
_cell.angle_beta   90.00
_cell.angle_gamma   90.00
#
_symmetry.space_group_name_H-M   'P 1'
#
loop_
_entity.id
_entity.type
_entity.pdbx_description
1 polymer ?
#
loop_
_entity_poly.entity_id
_entity_poly.type
_entity_poly.pdbx_seq_one_letter_code
_entity_poly.pdbx_strand_id
1 'polypeptide(L)'
;MLIESICPKCGEINQVKETGEKLLFVKCKNNHFYDHVVIPYSRTAELKDDKRKKLEEMIIEKKFHRMSDKSTICLLIFENGYEVEGRSTVRDKADFRMVIGKDKAYEQALKKAMVALGAFLV
;
A
#
# COMPACT_ATOMS: atom_id res chain seq x y z
N MET A 1 -13.96 9.51 -2.94
CA MET A 1 -12.56 9.73 -3.38
C MET A 1 -12.29 8.95 -4.67
N LEU A 2 -11.12 9.12 -5.31
CA LEU A 2 -10.56 8.11 -6.22
C LEU A 2 -9.52 7.31 -5.44
N ILE A 3 -9.57 5.97 -5.54
CA ILE A 3 -8.66 5.06 -4.85
C ILE A 3 -7.99 4.12 -5.86
N GLU A 4 -6.75 3.75 -5.59
CA GLU A 4 -6.02 2.78 -6.42
C GLU A 4 -6.42 1.34 -6.07
N SER A 5 -6.72 0.56 -7.10
CA SER A 5 -7.10 -0.83 -6.99
C SER A 5 -6.22 -1.71 -7.88
N ILE A 6 -5.41 -2.54 -7.22
CA ILE A 6 -4.49 -3.48 -7.87
C ILE A 6 -5.23 -4.77 -8.17
N CYS A 7 -5.30 -5.18 -9.43
CA CYS A 7 -5.93 -6.44 -9.81
C CYS A 7 -5.15 -7.64 -9.23
N PRO A 8 -5.76 -8.52 -8.42
CA PRO A 8 -5.07 -9.64 -7.80
C PRO A 8 -4.66 -10.74 -8.79
N LYS A 9 -5.23 -10.75 -10.00
CA LYS A 9 -4.92 -11.73 -11.06
C LYS A 9 -3.74 -11.31 -11.95
N CYS A 10 -3.63 -10.03 -12.31
CA CYS A 10 -2.65 -9.54 -13.29
C CYS A 10 -1.81 -8.33 -12.84
N GLY A 11 -1.94 -7.86 -11.60
CA GLY A 11 -1.15 -6.73 -11.07
C GLY A 11 -1.53 -5.33 -11.57
N GLU A 12 -2.34 -5.24 -12.64
CA GLU A 12 -2.84 -4.00 -13.25
C GLU A 12 -3.42 -3.03 -12.20
N ILE A 13 -2.94 -1.78 -12.20
CA ILE A 13 -3.44 -0.70 -11.34
C ILE A 13 -4.62 0.00 -12.03
N ASN A 14 -5.74 0.12 -11.33
CA ASN A 14 -6.97 0.74 -11.83
C ASN A 14 -7.40 1.81 -10.83
N GLN A 15 -7.77 3.00 -11.31
CA GLN A 15 -8.40 4.01 -10.45
C GLN A 15 -9.89 3.69 -10.33
N VAL A 16 -10.40 3.66 -9.10
CA VAL A 16 -11.78 3.30 -8.79
C VAL A 16 -12.43 4.44 -8.01
N LYS A 17 -13.67 4.77 -8.35
CA LYS A 17 -14.46 5.74 -7.58
C LYS A 17 -14.96 5.07 -6.31
N GLU A 18 -14.52 5.59 -5.17
CA GLU A 18 -15.06 5.22 -3.86
C GLU A 18 -16.52 5.70 -3.75
N THR A 19 -17.43 4.77 -3.47
CA THR A 19 -18.88 4.97 -3.30
C THR A 19 -19.32 5.04 -1.82
N GLY A 20 -18.42 4.69 -0.89
CA GLY A 20 -18.73 4.45 0.53
C GLY A 20 -19.05 2.98 0.85
N GLU A 21 -19.16 2.12 -0.16
CA GLU A 21 -19.34 0.67 0.03
C GLU A 21 -18.04 0.00 0.49
N LYS A 22 -18.13 -1.00 1.39
CA LYS A 22 -16.97 -1.75 1.93
C LYS A 22 -16.33 -2.72 0.91
N LEU A 23 -17.02 -2.96 -0.20
CA LEU A 23 -16.62 -3.87 -1.28
C LEU A 23 -17.01 -3.19 -2.59
N LEU A 24 -16.04 -3.03 -3.50
CA LEU A 24 -16.25 -2.52 -4.84
C LEU A 24 -15.96 -3.64 -5.83
N PHE A 25 -16.90 -3.92 -6.73
CA PHE A 25 -16.70 -4.86 -7.83
C PHE A 25 -15.92 -4.16 -8.96
N VAL A 26 -14.66 -4.51 -9.12
CA VAL A 26 -13.76 -3.83 -10.07
C VAL A 26 -13.46 -4.73 -11.26
N LYS A 27 -13.65 -4.19 -12.46
CA LYS A 27 -13.17 -4.76 -13.71
C LYS A 27 -11.87 -4.07 -14.11
N CYS A 28 -10.76 -4.79 -14.23
CA CYS A 28 -9.52 -4.20 -14.73
C CYS A 28 -9.52 -4.06 -16.26
N LYS A 29 -8.58 -3.26 -16.79
CA LYS A 29 -8.38 -3.10 -18.25
C LYS A 29 -8.24 -4.45 -18.97
N ASN A 30 -7.55 -5.41 -18.34
CA ASN A 30 -7.35 -6.78 -18.85
C ASN A 30 -8.57 -7.70 -18.61
N ASN A 31 -9.79 -7.15 -18.64
CA ASN A 31 -11.09 -7.82 -18.48
C ASN A 31 -11.33 -8.66 -17.20
N HIS A 32 -10.38 -8.79 -16.28
CA HIS A 32 -10.59 -9.50 -15.02
C HIS A 32 -11.51 -8.74 -14.07
N PHE A 33 -12.55 -9.42 -13.60
CA PHE A 33 -13.36 -9.01 -12.45
C PHE A 33 -12.71 -9.48 -11.14
N TYR A 34 -12.78 -8.64 -10.10
CA TYR A 34 -12.33 -8.94 -8.75
C TYR A 34 -12.96 -7.99 -7.72
N ASP A 35 -13.07 -8.47 -6.49
CA ASP A 35 -13.58 -7.69 -5.37
C ASP A 35 -12.42 -6.84 -4.80
N HIS A 36 -12.53 -5.52 -4.94
CA HIS A 36 -11.71 -4.61 -4.17
C HIS A 36 -12.36 -4.44 -2.80
N VAL A 37 -11.71 -4.98 -1.76
CA VAL A 37 -12.10 -4.69 -0.39
C VAL A 37 -11.74 -3.23 -0.10
N VAL A 38 -12.75 -2.36 -0.09
CA VAL A 38 -12.64 -1.04 0.53
C VAL A 38 -12.60 -1.28 2.02
N ILE A 39 -11.41 -1.66 2.49
CA ILE A 39 -11.06 -1.50 3.89
C ILE A 39 -11.27 0.00 4.16
N PRO A 40 -12.18 0.41 5.06
CA PRO A 40 -12.30 1.82 5.42
C PRO A 40 -10.96 2.22 6.02
N TYR A 41 -10.16 2.92 5.22
CA TYR A 41 -8.76 3.14 5.50
C TYR A 41 -8.68 4.04 6.72
N SER A 42 -7.96 3.61 7.75
CA SER A 42 -7.59 4.38 8.95
C SER A 42 -6.71 5.59 8.58
N ARG A 43 -7.34 6.53 7.87
CA ARG A 43 -6.85 7.72 7.13
C ARG A 43 -7.90 8.86 7.20
N THR A 44 -9.17 8.54 7.51
CA THR A 44 -10.15 9.48 8.09
C THR A 44 -10.04 9.61 9.62
N ALA A 45 -9.15 8.84 10.25
CA ALA A 45 -8.40 9.38 11.39
C ALA A 45 -7.53 10.50 10.82
N GLU A 46 -7.89 11.75 11.12
CA GLU A 46 -7.42 12.96 10.44
C GLU A 46 -5.90 12.97 10.18
N LEU A 47 -5.48 12.83 8.93
CA LEU A 47 -4.08 13.02 8.53
C LEU A 47 -3.72 14.52 8.47
N LYS A 48 -3.85 15.19 9.62
CA LYS A 48 -3.11 16.42 9.97
C LYS A 48 -1.66 16.06 10.30
N ASP A 49 -1.02 15.35 9.39
CA ASP A 49 0.34 14.86 9.51
C ASP A 49 1.12 15.25 8.26
N ASP A 50 1.41 16.55 8.14
CA ASP A 50 2.21 17.11 7.06
C ASP A 50 3.59 16.45 6.97
N LYS A 51 4.10 15.91 8.08
CA LYS A 51 5.33 15.10 8.07
C LYS A 51 5.15 13.85 7.24
N ARG A 52 4.04 13.12 7.43
CA ARG A 52 3.71 11.97 6.57
C ARG A 52 3.53 12.38 5.10
N LYS A 53 2.92 13.54 4.82
CA LYS A 53 2.77 14.04 3.44
C LYS A 53 4.13 14.33 2.79
N LYS A 54 4.98 15.15 3.43
CA LYS A 54 6.38 15.39 3.03
C LYS A 54 7.13 14.08 2.81
N LEU A 55 7.00 13.13 3.74
CA LEU A 55 7.66 11.84 3.66
C LEU A 55 7.19 11.00 2.47
N GLU A 56 5.89 10.97 2.15
CA GLU A 56 5.39 10.27 0.97
C GLU A 56 5.75 10.97 -0.36
N GLU A 57 5.99 12.29 -0.33
CA GLU A 57 6.52 13.09 -1.44
C GLU A 57 8.02 12.84 -1.70
N MET A 58 8.82 12.56 -0.65
CA MET A 58 10.25 12.21 -0.75
C MET A 58 10.52 10.80 -1.34
N ILE A 59 9.49 9.98 -1.62
CA ILE A 59 9.68 8.60 -2.12
C ILE A 59 9.82 8.59 -3.64
N ILE A 60 11.04 8.33 -4.13
CA ILE A 60 11.32 8.21 -5.57
C ILE A 60 10.95 6.85 -6.14
N GLU A 61 10.97 5.77 -5.36
CA GLU A 61 10.59 4.43 -5.84
C GLU A 61 9.93 3.54 -4.78
N LYS A 62 8.98 2.70 -5.22
CA LYS A 62 8.20 1.78 -4.39
C LYS A 62 8.21 0.37 -5.01
N LYS A 63 9.18 -0.46 -4.63
CA LYS A 63 9.31 -1.84 -5.13
C LYS A 63 8.51 -2.81 -4.25
N PHE A 64 7.84 -3.79 -4.85
CA PHE A 64 7.07 -4.82 -4.13
C PHE A 64 7.50 -6.22 -4.54
N HIS A 65 8.02 -6.99 -3.58
CA HIS A 65 8.54 -8.34 -3.81
C HIS A 65 7.74 -9.37 -3.02
N ARG A 66 7.39 -10.50 -3.66
CA ARG A 66 6.79 -11.64 -2.96
C ARG A 66 7.90 -12.50 -2.39
N MET A 67 8.10 -12.43 -1.07
CA MET A 67 9.17 -13.17 -0.38
C MET A 67 8.80 -14.63 -0.14
N SER A 68 7.50 -14.94 0.03
CA SER A 68 7.00 -16.31 0.06
C SER A 68 5.54 -16.38 -0.38
N ASP A 69 4.97 -17.58 -0.44
CA ASP A 69 3.54 -17.74 -0.70
C ASP A 69 2.64 -17.01 0.32
N LYS A 70 3.12 -16.82 1.56
CA LYS A 70 2.48 -16.08 2.66
C LYS A 70 3.02 -14.65 2.89
N SER A 71 4.08 -14.21 2.21
CA SER A 71 4.82 -12.98 2.57
C SER A 71 5.04 -12.00 1.42
N THR A 72 4.81 -10.72 1.68
CA THR A 72 5.13 -9.60 0.76
C THR A 72 6.06 -8.61 1.46
N ILE A 73 7.09 -8.14 0.76
CA ILE A 73 7.95 -7.02 1.14
C ILE A 73 7.62 -5.81 0.25
N CYS A 74 7.67 -4.63 0.84
CA CYS A 74 7.69 -3.34 0.17
C CYS A 74 9.02 -2.67 0.50
N LEU A 75 9.80 -2.29 -0.50
CA LEU A 75 11.00 -1.48 -0.37
C LEU A 75 10.67 -0.05 -0.82
N LEU A 76 10.94 0.92 0.05
CA LEU A 76 10.83 2.34 -0.25
C LEU A 76 12.24 2.92 -0.43
N ILE A 77 12.43 3.64 -1.53
CA ILE A 77 13.66 4.37 -1.84
C ILE A 77 13.33 5.86 -1.84
N PHE A 78 14.08 6.64 -1.06
CA PHE A 78 13.86 8.08 -0.87
C PHE A 78 14.88 8.90 -1.66
N GLU A 79 14.54 10.15 -1.98
CA GLU A 79 15.37 11.09 -2.74
C GLU A 79 16.78 11.32 -2.15
N ASN A 80 16.92 11.16 -0.84
CA ASN A 80 18.18 11.29 -0.11
C ASN A 80 19.04 10.00 -0.11
N GLY A 81 18.65 8.98 -0.90
CA GLY A 81 19.32 7.69 -0.95
C GLY A 81 19.04 6.77 0.25
N TYR A 82 18.13 7.15 1.16
CA TYR A 82 17.69 6.25 2.22
C TYR A 82 16.79 5.15 1.65
N GLU A 83 17.04 3.91 2.07
CA GLU A 83 16.21 2.75 1.73
C GLU A 83 15.64 2.10 3.00
N VAL A 84 14.37 1.69 2.95
CA VAL A 84 13.75 0.95 4.06
C VAL A 84 12.69 -0.04 3.57
N GLU A 85 12.76 -1.26 4.09
CA GLU A 85 11.79 -2.31 3.82
C GLU A 85 10.71 -2.42 4.90
N GLY A 86 9.49 -2.75 4.49
CA GLY A 86 8.39 -3.20 5.36
C GLY A 86 7.84 -4.53 4.86
N ARG A 87 7.39 -5.38 5.79
CA ARG A 87 6.93 -6.74 5.50
C ARG A 87 5.52 -6.99 6.00
N SER A 88 4.70 -7.59 5.14
CA SER A 88 3.44 -8.23 5.50
C SER A 88 3.60 -9.76 5.45
N THR A 89 2.99 -10.48 6.39
CA THR A 89 2.99 -11.95 6.42
C THR A 89 1.72 -12.44 7.11
N VAL A 90 1.03 -13.40 6.49
CA VAL A 90 -0.18 -14.04 7.02
C VAL A 90 0.15 -15.39 7.67
N ARG A 91 -0.68 -15.81 8.63
CA ARG A 91 -0.52 -17.11 9.31
C ARG A 91 -0.84 -18.27 8.37
N ASP A 92 -1.98 -18.22 7.70
CA ASP A 92 -2.34 -19.20 6.67
C ASP A 92 -2.07 -18.67 5.25
N LYS A 93 -1.87 -19.58 4.31
CA LYS A 93 -1.74 -19.29 2.86
C LYS A 93 -3.11 -18.96 2.26
N ALA A 94 -4.17 -19.56 2.76
CA ALA A 94 -5.55 -19.30 2.35
C ALA A 94 -5.97 -17.83 2.60
N ASP A 95 -5.38 -17.18 3.61
CA ASP A 95 -5.61 -15.77 3.95
C ASP A 95 -4.83 -14.79 3.05
N PHE A 96 -3.83 -15.26 2.29
CA PHE A 96 -2.99 -14.37 1.51
C PHE A 96 -3.79 -13.65 0.41
N ARG A 97 -3.86 -12.33 0.51
CA ARG A 97 -4.39 -11.45 -0.54
C ARG A 97 -3.29 -10.48 -0.92
N MET A 98 -2.85 -10.52 -2.18
CA MET A 98 -1.68 -9.74 -2.63
C MET A 98 -1.84 -8.23 -2.37
N VAL A 99 -3.05 -7.68 -2.52
CA VAL A 99 -3.37 -6.27 -2.25
C VAL A 99 -3.09 -5.94 -0.77
N ILE A 100 -3.77 -6.62 0.16
CA ILE A 100 -3.56 -6.47 1.62
C ILE A 100 -2.08 -6.72 2.02
N GLY A 101 -1.42 -7.66 1.34
CA GLY A 101 0.02 -7.92 1.50
C GLY A 101 0.87 -6.71 1.13
N LYS A 102 0.60 -6.05 0.00
CA LYS A 102 1.28 -4.81 -0.41
C LYS A 102 0.94 -3.65 0.53
N ASP A 103 -0.34 -3.41 0.82
CA ASP A 103 -0.79 -2.36 1.75
C ASP A 103 -0.10 -2.43 3.11
N LYS A 104 -0.08 -3.60 3.75
CA LYS A 104 0.51 -3.75 5.09
C LYS A 104 2.04 -3.74 5.09
N ALA A 105 2.67 -4.14 3.99
CA ALA A 105 4.10 -3.96 3.80
C ALA A 105 4.45 -2.46 3.65
N TYR A 106 3.68 -1.71 2.85
CA TYR A 106 3.82 -0.26 2.67
C TYR A 106 3.60 0.52 3.97
N GLU A 107 2.52 0.23 4.71
CA GLU A 107 2.24 0.86 6.02
C GLU A 107 3.34 0.57 7.05
N GLN A 108 3.99 -0.60 7.02
CA GLN A 108 5.13 -0.88 7.91
C GLN A 108 6.40 -0.13 7.47
N ALA A 109 6.68 -0.07 6.16
CA ALA A 109 7.83 0.67 5.62
C ALA A 109 7.73 2.17 5.95
N LEU A 110 6.56 2.78 5.74
CA LEU A 110 6.30 4.17 6.13
C LEU A 110 6.47 4.42 7.63
N LYS A 111 6.00 3.51 8.50
CA LYS A 111 6.18 3.66 9.96
C LYS A 111 7.66 3.65 10.37
N LYS A 112 8.48 2.80 9.75
CA LYS A 112 9.94 2.83 9.94
C LYS A 112 10.54 4.15 9.43
N ALA A 113 10.14 4.58 8.23
CA ALA A 113 10.59 5.83 7.62
C ALA A 113 10.22 7.08 8.45
N MET A 114 9.02 7.16 9.03
CA MET A 114 8.60 8.24 9.92
C MET A 114 9.46 8.33 11.19
N VAL A 115 9.95 7.20 11.70
CA VAL A 115 10.86 7.17 12.86
C VAL A 115 12.28 7.57 12.45
N ALA A 116 12.79 7.04 11.34
CA ALA A 116 14.15 7.31 10.88
C ALA A 116 14.36 8.74 10.34
N LEU A 117 13.40 9.23 9.53
CA LEU A 117 13.45 10.54 8.88
C LEU A 117 12.66 11.63 9.63
N GLY A 118 12.00 11.31 10.75
CA GLY A 118 11.11 12.21 11.50
C GLY A 118 11.70 13.56 11.94
N ALA A 119 13.03 13.62 12.07
CA ALA A 119 13.79 14.84 12.37
C ALA A 119 13.99 15.78 11.16
N PHE A 120 13.92 15.24 9.92
CA PHE A 120 14.07 16.00 8.67
C PHE A 120 12.74 16.51 8.11
N LEU A 121 11.60 16.10 8.70
CA LEU A 121 10.25 16.43 8.22
C LEU A 121 9.65 17.68 8.89
N VAL A 122 10.45 18.45 9.63
CA VAL A 122 10.05 19.72 10.30
C VAL A 122 9.54 20.73 9.27
#